data_AF-A0A0N4TXJ5-F1
#
_entry.id   AF-A0A0N4TXJ5-F1
#
_cell.length_a   1.000
_cell.length_b   1.000
_cell.length_c   1.000
_cell.angle_alpha   90.00
_cell.angle_beta   90.00
_cell.angle_gamma   90.00
#
_symmetry.space_group_name_H-M   'P 1'
#
loop_
_entity.id
_entity.type
_entity.pdbx_description
1 polymer ?
#
loop_
_entity_poly.entity_id
_entity_poly.type
_entity_poly.pdbx_seq_one_letter_code
_entity_poly.pdbx_strand_id
1 'polypeptide(L)'
;MDEAFKAIKFIKSENAWEHMAHMCVKTRRLDIALLCLGNMGHASGARALKKSMKNGDPIEVQVAILAIQLGLLVILKLKKQFVK
;
A
#
# COMPACT_ATOMS: atom_id res chain seq x y z
N MET A 1 -14.54 -3.81 -14.17
CA MET A 1 -14.17 -3.02 -12.97
C MET A 1 -13.81 -4.01 -11.87
N ASP A 2 -12.64 -3.87 -11.25
CA ASP A 2 -12.17 -4.76 -10.17
C ASP A 2 -13.14 -4.75 -8.97
N GLU A 3 -13.28 -5.87 -8.28
CA GLU A 3 -14.08 -5.99 -7.05
C GLU A 3 -13.53 -5.11 -5.92
N ALA A 4 -12.19 -4.96 -5.84
CA ALA A 4 -11.58 -4.00 -4.92
C ALA A 4 -12.07 -2.57 -5.22
N PHE A 5 -12.17 -2.22 -6.50
CA PHE A 5 -12.66 -0.90 -6.91
C PHE A 5 -14.15 -0.70 -6.60
N LYS A 6 -14.96 -1.75 -6.69
CA LYS A 6 -16.38 -1.70 -6.30
C LYS A 6 -16.58 -1.55 -4.79
N ALA A 7 -15.68 -2.12 -3.98
CA ALA A 7 -15.75 -2.09 -2.53
C ALA A 7 -15.38 -0.72 -1.92
N ILE A 8 -14.52 0.07 -2.60
CA ILE A 8 -14.06 1.40 -2.16
C ILE A 8 -15.20 2.31 -1.71
N LYS A 9 -16.31 2.35 -2.46
CA LYS A 9 -17.44 3.25 -2.18
C LYS A 9 -18.13 2.98 -0.83
N PHE A 10 -17.85 1.83 -0.21
CA PHE A 10 -18.41 1.44 1.07
C PHE A 10 -17.43 1.65 2.24
N ILE A 11 -16.19 2.04 1.98
CA ILE A 11 -15.19 2.27 3.02
C ILE A 11 -15.40 3.66 3.62
N LYS A 12 -15.58 3.70 4.94
CA LYS A 12 -15.85 4.95 5.67
C LYS A 12 -14.89 5.22 6.82
N SER A 13 -14.16 4.20 7.28
CA SER A 13 -13.26 4.31 8.42
C SER A 13 -11.80 4.27 7.99
N GLU A 14 -10.99 5.07 8.69
CA GLU A 14 -9.53 5.11 8.51
C GLU A 14 -8.89 3.73 8.77
N ASN A 15 -9.33 3.02 9.81
CA ASN A 15 -8.83 1.67 10.11
C ASN A 15 -9.07 0.65 8.96
N ALA A 16 -10.15 0.80 8.18
CA ALA A 16 -10.39 -0.06 7.04
C ALA A 16 -9.42 0.24 5.88
N TRP A 17 -9.10 1.52 5.67
CA TRP A 17 -8.05 1.93 4.74
C TRP A 17 -6.68 1.44 5.16
N GLU A 18 -6.35 1.51 6.45
CA GLU A 18 -5.08 1.00 7.00
C GLU A 18 -4.94 -0.51 6.77
N HIS A 19 -5.97 -1.30 7.09
CA HIS A 19 -5.98 -2.73 6.81
C HIS A 19 -5.81 -3.05 5.32
N MET A 20 -6.48 -2.28 4.45
CA MET A 20 -6.35 -2.45 3.01
C MET A 20 -4.95 -2.10 2.51
N ALA A 21 -4.35 -1.02 3.03
CA ALA A 21 -2.98 -0.63 2.71
C ALA A 21 -1.98 -1.72 3.12
N HIS A 22 -2.14 -2.32 4.30
CA HIS A 22 -1.33 -3.46 4.74
C HIS A 22 -1.45 -4.67 3.82
N MET A 23 -2.65 -4.96 3.30
CA MET A 23 -2.83 -6.04 2.33
C MET A 23 -2.13 -5.75 1.01
N CYS A 24 -2.11 -4.48 0.57
CA CYS A 24 -1.45 -4.08 -0.67
C CYS A 24 0.07 -4.32 -0.65
N VAL A 25 0.72 -4.31 0.53
CA VAL A 25 2.14 -4.67 0.66
C VAL A 25 2.37 -6.12 0.25
N LYS A 26 1.45 -7.03 0.59
CA LYS A 26 1.58 -8.46 0.27
C LYS A 26 1.16 -8.77 -1.16
N THR A 27 0.01 -8.23 -1.57
CA THR A 27 -0.57 -8.49 -2.90
C THR A 27 0.10 -7.68 -4.00
N ARG A 28 0.93 -6.70 -3.62
CA ARG A 28 1.61 -5.76 -4.53
C ARG A 28 0.64 -4.94 -5.38
N ARG A 29 -0.60 -4.75 -4.89
CA ARG A 29 -1.63 -3.89 -5.51
C ARG A 29 -1.37 -2.42 -5.23
N LEU A 30 -0.33 -1.88 -5.87
CA LEU A 30 0.12 -0.50 -5.63
C LEU A 30 -0.86 0.57 -6.13
N ASP A 31 -1.70 0.20 -7.09
CA ASP A 31 -2.85 1.01 -7.55
C ASP A 31 -3.83 1.27 -6.40
N ILE A 32 -4.21 0.23 -5.66
CA ILE A 32 -5.07 0.33 -4.48
C ILE A 32 -4.31 0.98 -3.31
N ALA A 33 -3.01 0.70 -3.17
CA ALA A 33 -2.20 1.31 -2.11
C ALA A 33 -2.17 2.84 -2.21
N LEU A 34 -2.02 3.40 -3.42
CA LEU A 34 -2.07 4.84 -3.64
C LEU A 34 -3.40 5.46 -3.20
N LEU A 35 -4.51 4.76 -3.42
CA LEU A 35 -5.81 5.21 -2.97
C LEU A 35 -5.94 5.15 -1.44
N CYS A 36 -5.44 4.09 -0.81
CA CYS A 36 -5.45 3.97 0.64
C CYS A 36 -4.66 5.11 1.29
N LEU A 37 -3.44 5.37 0.79
CA LEU A 37 -2.60 6.48 1.27
C LEU A 37 -3.29 7.83 1.11
N GLY A 38 -4.03 8.05 0.01
CA GLY A 38 -4.80 9.27 -0.19
C GLY A 38 -5.93 9.44 0.83
N ASN A 39 -6.71 8.39 1.08
CA ASN A 39 -7.82 8.43 2.03
C ASN A 39 -7.36 8.52 3.50
N MET A 40 -6.15 8.04 3.80
CA MET A 40 -5.51 8.16 5.12
C MET A 40 -4.71 9.46 5.29
N GLY A 41 -4.66 10.35 4.27
CA GLY A 41 -3.91 11.61 4.36
C GLY A 41 -2.37 11.47 4.26
N HIS A 42 -1.84 10.31 3.88
CA HIS A 42 -0.40 10.06 3.67
C HIS A 42 0.09 10.65 2.34
N ALA A 43 -0.02 11.98 2.16
CA ALA A 43 0.33 12.66 0.92
C ALA A 43 1.81 12.49 0.52
N SER A 44 2.71 12.55 1.51
CA SER A 44 4.16 12.32 1.30
C SER A 44 4.43 10.88 0.85
N GLY A 45 3.79 9.91 1.50
CA GLY A 45 3.92 8.49 1.16
C GLY A 45 3.38 8.18 -0.23
N ALA A 46 2.20 8.72 -0.58
CA ALA A 46 1.63 8.56 -1.92
C ALA A 46 2.55 9.16 -3.00
N ARG A 47 3.17 10.32 -2.72
CA ARG A 47 4.14 10.95 -3.63
C ARG A 47 5.40 10.09 -3.79
N ALA A 48 5.95 9.58 -2.70
CA ALA A 48 7.15 8.74 -2.74
C ALA A 48 6.91 7.46 -3.57
N LEU A 49 5.79 6.78 -3.32
CA LEU A 49 5.40 5.59 -4.08
C LEU A 49 5.19 5.91 -5.57
N LYS A 50 4.45 6.97 -5.89
CA LYS A 50 4.22 7.40 -7.28
C LYS A 50 5.51 7.77 -8.01
N LYS A 51 6.47 8.37 -7.30
CA LYS A 51 7.79 8.69 -7.87
C LYS A 51 8.56 7.42 -8.21
N SER A 52 8.58 6.44 -7.31
CA SER A 52 9.25 5.16 -7.54
C SER A 52 8.64 4.38 -8.71
N MET A 53 7.30 4.33 -8.79
CA MET A 53 6.58 3.76 -9.92
C MET A 53 6.93 4.46 -11.25
N LYS A 54 7.00 5.80 -11.25
CA LYS A 54 7.34 6.59 -12.43
C LYS A 54 8.79 6.37 -12.88
N ASN A 55 9.70 6.18 -11.92
CA ASN A 55 11.11 5.93 -12.20
C ASN A 55 11.36 4.51 -12.75
N GLY A 56 10.36 3.62 -12.68
CA GLY A 56 10.52 2.23 -13.09
C GLY A 56 11.37 1.42 -12.12
N ASP A 57 11.41 1.82 -10.84
CA ASP A 57 12.15 1.08 -9.81
C ASP A 57 11.60 -0.37 -9.69
N PRO A 58 12.39 -1.35 -9.23
CA PRO A 58 11.91 -2.71 -8.99
C PRO A 58 10.69 -2.74 -8.07
N ILE A 59 9.79 -3.70 -8.28
CA ILE A 59 8.54 -3.80 -7.51
C ILE A 59 8.80 -3.96 -6.01
N GLU A 60 9.90 -4.62 -5.63
CA GLU A 60 10.34 -4.79 -4.25
C GLU A 60 10.67 -3.44 -3.60
N VAL A 61 11.26 -2.50 -4.34
CA VAL A 61 11.56 -1.15 -3.88
C VAL A 61 10.28 -0.36 -3.67
N GLN A 62 9.35 -0.43 -4.63
CA GLN A 62 8.05 0.23 -4.53
C GLN A 62 7.25 -0.28 -3.32
N VAL A 63 7.25 -1.60 -3.11
CA VAL A 63 6.59 -2.25 -1.97
C VAL A 63 7.29 -1.91 -0.65
N ALA A 64 8.62 -1.83 -0.63
CA ALA A 64 9.37 -1.38 0.54
C ALA A 64 9.05 0.07 0.91
N ILE A 65 8.92 0.97 -0.07
CA ILE A 65 8.48 2.35 0.15
C ILE A 65 7.09 2.37 0.80
N LEU A 66 6.13 1.62 0.25
CA LEU A 66 4.81 1.50 0.85
C LEU A 66 4.89 0.98 2.30
N ALA A 67 5.66 -0.08 2.55
CA ALA A 67 5.83 -0.66 3.87
C ALA A 67 6.40 0.35 4.88
N ILE A 68 7.40 1.14 4.48
CA ILE A 68 7.97 2.22 5.31
C ILE A 68 6.91 3.27 5.66
N GLN A 69 6.09 3.68 4.68
CA GLN A 69 5.04 4.68 4.89
C GLN A 69 3.92 4.19 5.82
N LEU A 70 3.72 2.87 5.91
CA LEU A 70 2.79 2.23 6.83
C LEU A 70 3.44 1.80 8.16
N GLY A 71 4.66 2.25 8.46
CA GLY A 71 5.37 1.92 9.70
C GLY A 71 5.77 0.45 9.83
N LEU A 72 5.82 -0.31 8.74
CA LEU A 72 6.17 -1.73 8.71
C LEU A 72 7.69 -1.97 8.67
N LEU A 73 8.42 -1.37 9.61
CA LEU A 73 9.90 -1.32 9.61
C LEU A 73 10.58 -2.62 10.10
N VAL A 74 9.85 -3.54 10.71
CA VAL A 74 10.44 -4.79 11.24
C VAL A 74 10.45 -5.87 10.15
N ILE A 75 11.64 -6.22 9.68
CA ILE A 75 11.96 -7.31 8.72
C ILE A 75 11.24 -8.64 9.06
N LEU A 76 10.88 -8.86 10.33
CA LEU A 76 10.15 -10.05 10.81
C LEU A 76 8.66 -10.09 10.40
N LYS A 77 7.97 -8.95 10.23
CA LYS A 77 6.57 -8.95 9.75
C LYS A 77 6.48 -9.29 8.26
N LEU A 78 7.50 -8.95 7.49
CA LEU A 78 7.59 -9.25 6.06
C LEU A 78 7.91 -10.73 5.81
N LYS A 79 8.82 -11.36 6.58
CA LYS A 79 9.08 -12.81 6.44
C LYS A 79 7.85 -13.70 6.67
N LYS A 80 6.95 -13.32 7.60
CA LYS A 80 5.67 -14.04 7.81
C LYS A 80 4.60 -13.73 6.76
N GLN A 81 4.80 -12.71 5.93
CA GLN A 81 3.81 -12.22 4.95
C GLN A 81 4.21 -12.45 3.48
N PHE A 82 5.49 -12.71 3.19
CA PHE A 82 6.01 -13.04 1.85
C PHE A 82 6.33 -14.53 1.66
N VAL A 83 6.17 -15.36 2.69
CA VAL A 83 6.34 -16.83 2.62
C VAL A 83 5.00 -17.49 2.92
N LYS A 84 4.11 -17.50 1.93
CA LYS A 84 3.02 -18.46 1.74
C LYS A 84 2.67 -18.50 0.25
#